data_AF-A0A0H3DVB9-F1
#
_entry.id   AF-A0A0H3DVB9-F1
#
_cell.length_a   1.000
_cell.length_b   1.000
_cell.length_c   1.000
_cell.angle_alpha   90.00
_cell.angle_beta   90.00
_cell.angle_gamma   90.00
#
_symmetry.space_group_name_H-M   'P 1'
#
loop_
_entity.id
_entity.type
_entity.pdbx_description
1 polymer ?
#
loop_
_entity_poly.entity_id
_entity_poly.type
_entity_poly.pdbx_seq_one_letter_code
_entity_poly.pdbx_strand_id
1 'polypeptide(L)'
;MFEIFDVDYQSLSRTTSTELFSLRKGTFKDRLNWAVTCSDGMEFDEYDSEHTTYLLGVKDNDVVCSVRLIETCHHNMIVGTFFRYFEKGEIPASSQFFESSRFFVDKRRARTLLGNQYPLCHLLFLAMINYTMASGHRGIYTIVSHSMLRILTRSGWNITVVERGVSEKAQDIYLVYLPTDAANQRLLIERINQDQPFDEEALQSWPLVLKADTLSPQSA
;
A
#
# COMPACT_ATOMS: atom_id res chain seq x y z
N MET A 1 16.96 6.37 -9.82
CA MET A 1 16.39 5.02 -9.70
C MET A 1 15.18 5.10 -8.79
N PHE A 2 14.08 4.44 -9.15
CA PHE A 2 12.92 4.30 -8.27
C PHE A 2 12.89 2.87 -7.74
N GLU A 3 12.62 2.69 -6.46
CA GLU A 3 12.57 1.37 -5.83
C GLU A 3 11.41 1.29 -4.84
N ILE A 4 10.83 0.09 -4.71
CA ILE A 4 9.92 -0.27 -3.63
C ILE A 4 10.49 -1.51 -2.95
N PHE A 5 10.71 -1.41 -1.65
CA PHE A 5 11.26 -2.47 -0.80
C PHE A 5 10.52 -2.53 0.54
N ASP A 6 10.66 -3.65 1.25
CA ASP A 6 10.14 -3.83 2.59
C ASP A 6 11.15 -3.39 3.65
N VAL A 7 10.65 -2.84 4.75
CA VAL A 7 11.44 -2.54 5.95
C VAL A 7 10.59 -2.79 7.18
N ASP A 8 11.12 -3.60 8.09
CA ASP A 8 10.49 -3.82 9.39
C ASP A 8 10.63 -2.58 10.28
N TYR A 9 9.65 -2.36 11.13
CA TYR A 9 9.61 -1.20 12.02
C TYR A 9 10.88 -1.03 12.85
N GLN A 10 11.43 -2.12 13.38
CA GLN A 10 12.65 -2.11 14.20
C GLN A 10 13.90 -1.70 13.39
N SER A 11 13.85 -1.84 12.06
CA SER A 11 14.92 -1.52 11.13
C SER A 11 14.82 -0.10 10.55
N LEU A 12 13.75 0.65 10.87
CA LEU A 12 13.60 2.02 10.40
C LEU A 12 14.65 2.94 11.03
N SER A 13 15.44 3.59 10.17
CA SER A 13 16.28 4.69 10.62
C SER A 13 15.43 5.84 11.16
N ARG A 14 15.99 6.64 12.09
CA ARG A 14 15.31 7.82 12.64
C ARG A 14 14.87 8.80 11.55
N THR A 15 15.68 8.96 10.49
CA THR A 15 15.37 9.84 9.37
C THR A 15 14.17 9.31 8.58
N THR A 16 14.20 8.02 8.23
CA THR A 16 13.13 7.37 7.46
C THR A 16 11.82 7.32 8.22
N SER A 17 11.85 7.01 9.52
CA SER A 17 10.64 6.97 10.36
C SER A 17 10.02 8.36 10.52
N THR A 18 10.84 9.39 10.77
CA THR A 18 10.38 10.78 10.84
C THR A 18 9.71 11.20 9.54
N GLU A 19 10.34 10.89 8.40
CA GLU A 19 9.78 11.21 7.09
C GLU A 19 8.47 10.47 6.83
N LEU A 20 8.44 9.15 7.02
CA LEU A 20 7.27 8.30 6.82
C LEU A 20 6.08 8.82 7.63
N PHE A 21 6.25 9.03 8.94
CA PHE A 21 5.16 9.45 9.82
C PHE A 21 4.72 10.89 9.56
N SER A 22 5.62 11.77 9.12
CA SER A 22 5.26 13.13 8.68
C SER A 22 4.42 13.10 7.40
N LEU A 23 4.78 12.25 6.42
CA LEU A 23 4.00 12.05 5.19
C LEU A 23 2.62 11.45 5.47
N ARG A 24 2.55 10.51 6.41
CA ARG A 24 1.30 9.92 6.87
C ARG A 24 0.40 10.99 7.49
N LYS A 25 0.93 11.88 8.33
CA LYS A 25 0.17 13.03 8.87
C LYS A 25 -0.37 13.90 7.74
N GLY A 26 0.48 14.29 6.79
CA GLY A 26 0.06 15.09 5.63
C GLY A 26 -1.05 14.42 4.82
N THR A 27 -1.02 13.09 4.70
CA THR A 27 -2.04 12.34 3.98
C THR A 27 -3.33 12.16 4.78
N PHE A 28 -3.25 11.52 5.95
CA PHE A 28 -4.42 11.06 6.69
C PHE A 28 -5.05 12.18 7.52
N LYS A 29 -4.24 13.04 8.14
CA LYS A 29 -4.75 14.17 8.91
C LYS A 29 -5.08 15.37 8.03
N ASP A 30 -4.11 15.88 7.27
CA ASP A 30 -4.30 17.18 6.62
C ASP A 30 -5.17 17.10 5.36
N ARG A 31 -4.91 16.11 4.49
CA ARG A 31 -5.63 15.97 3.23
C ARG A 31 -6.96 15.25 3.37
N LEU A 32 -6.98 14.12 4.07
CA LEU A 32 -8.17 13.27 4.19
C LEU A 32 -9.03 13.61 5.42
N ASN A 33 -8.52 14.41 6.36
CA ASN A 33 -9.21 14.80 7.59
C ASN A 33 -9.76 13.60 8.39
N TRP A 34 -8.97 12.53 8.47
CA TRP A 34 -9.29 11.38 9.30
C TRP A 34 -9.06 11.69 10.79
N ALA A 35 -9.80 11.00 11.65
CA ALA A 35 -9.67 11.11 13.10
C ALA A 35 -8.45 10.31 13.59
N VAL A 36 -7.26 10.71 13.15
CA VAL A 36 -5.98 10.12 13.55
C VAL A 36 -5.31 10.96 14.64
N THR A 37 -4.54 10.29 15.50
CA THR A 37 -3.69 10.90 16.51
C THR A 37 -2.38 11.36 15.87
N CYS A 38 -1.90 12.54 16.24
CA CYS A 38 -0.61 13.04 15.80
C CYS A 38 0.17 13.62 16.98
N SER A 39 1.47 13.36 17.04
CA SER A 39 2.41 13.95 17.99
C SER A 39 3.59 14.52 17.22
N ASP A 40 4.06 15.72 17.58
CA ASP A 40 5.25 16.34 17.00
C ASP A 40 5.25 16.40 15.46
N GLY A 41 4.07 16.60 14.86
CA GLY A 41 3.90 16.67 13.41
C GLY A 41 3.84 15.31 12.69
N MET A 42 3.90 14.20 13.43
CA MET A 42 3.92 12.83 12.91
C MET A 42 2.61 12.10 13.21
N GLU A 43 2.17 11.24 12.30
CA GLU A 43 1.05 10.30 12.51
C GLU A 43 1.62 8.90 12.72
N PHE A 44 1.36 8.38 13.92
CA PHE A 44 1.85 7.12 14.45
C PHE A 44 0.76 6.55 15.35
N ASP A 45 0.49 5.25 15.27
CA ASP A 45 -0.53 4.58 16.09
C ASP A 45 0.00 3.30 16.75
N GLU A 46 -0.83 2.65 17.56
CA GLU A 46 -0.48 1.44 18.32
C GLU A 46 -0.09 0.24 17.43
N TYR A 47 -0.45 0.26 16.15
CA TYR A 47 -0.15 -0.82 15.20
C TYR A 47 1.19 -0.62 14.48
N ASP A 48 1.90 0.48 14.76
CA ASP A 48 3.29 0.68 14.35
C ASP A 48 4.21 0.06 15.42
N SER A 49 4.50 -1.24 15.28
CA SER A 49 5.11 -2.08 16.32
C SER A 49 6.16 -3.03 15.75
N GLU A 50 6.74 -3.90 16.58
CA GLU A 50 7.71 -4.91 16.12
C GLU A 50 7.13 -5.93 15.11
N HIS A 51 5.81 -6.04 15.00
CA HIS A 51 5.13 -6.91 14.02
C HIS A 51 4.82 -6.21 12.70
N THR A 52 5.35 -5.01 12.50
CA THR A 52 5.00 -4.16 11.37
C THR A 52 6.09 -4.15 10.32
N THR A 53 5.70 -4.44 9.09
CA THR A 53 6.52 -4.25 7.90
C THR A 53 5.92 -3.15 7.04
N TYR A 54 6.75 -2.22 6.55
CA TYR A 54 6.34 -1.19 5.60
C TYR A 54 6.89 -1.52 4.23
N LEU A 55 6.08 -1.40 3.20
CA LEU A 55 6.60 -1.25 1.84
C LEU A 55 6.84 0.24 1.61
N LEU A 56 8.07 0.63 1.28
CA LEU A 56 8.47 2.02 1.04
C LEU A 56 8.87 2.19 -0.43
N GLY A 57 8.18 3.09 -1.13
CA GLY A 57 8.60 3.55 -2.44
C GLY A 57 9.46 4.79 -2.32
N VAL A 58 10.69 4.71 -2.83
CA VAL A 58 11.73 5.73 -2.69
C VAL A 58 12.24 6.16 -4.06
N LYS A 59 12.45 7.47 -4.23
CA LYS A 59 13.14 8.06 -5.38
C LYS A 59 14.20 9.03 -4.87
N ASP A 60 15.46 8.79 -5.24
CA ASP A 60 16.61 9.62 -4.84
C ASP A 60 16.72 9.85 -3.32
N ASN A 61 16.40 8.81 -2.52
CA ASN A 61 16.31 8.81 -1.04
C ASN A 61 15.07 9.47 -0.43
N ASP A 62 14.17 10.06 -1.22
CA ASP A 62 12.91 10.59 -0.72
C ASP A 62 11.79 9.55 -0.78
N VAL A 63 11.09 9.33 0.33
CA VAL A 63 9.86 8.52 0.34
C VAL A 63 8.76 9.22 -0.46
N VAL A 64 8.16 8.51 -1.42
CA VAL A 64 7.07 9.00 -2.28
C VAL A 64 5.76 8.24 -2.09
N CYS A 65 5.82 6.99 -1.64
CA CYS A 65 4.63 6.20 -1.32
C CYS A 65 4.95 5.14 -0.26
N SER A 66 3.93 4.63 0.42
CA SER A 66 4.08 3.51 1.33
C SER A 66 2.74 2.83 1.61
N VAL A 67 2.82 1.58 2.08
CA VAL A 67 1.74 0.86 2.75
C VAL A 67 2.31 0.09 3.94
N ARG A 68 1.53 -0.06 5.00
CA ARG A 68 1.86 -0.85 6.17
C ARG A 68 1.24 -2.25 6.04
N LEU A 69 1.99 -3.28 6.42
CA LEU A 69 1.58 -4.67 6.48
C LEU A 69 1.80 -5.23 7.90
N ILE A 70 0.85 -6.01 8.38
CA ILE A 70 0.89 -6.70 9.69
C ILE A 70 0.25 -8.07 9.50
N GLU A 71 0.89 -9.16 9.93
CA GLU A 71 0.25 -10.48 9.84
C GLU A 71 -1.06 -10.50 10.62
N THR A 72 -2.09 -11.15 10.07
CA THR A 72 -3.45 -11.13 10.63
C THR A 72 -3.58 -11.86 11.98
N CYS A 73 -2.58 -12.65 12.39
CA CYS A 73 -2.49 -13.22 13.73
C CYS A 73 -2.06 -12.20 14.81
N HIS A 74 -1.47 -11.08 14.41
CA HIS A 74 -1.07 -9.99 15.31
C HIS A 74 -2.16 -8.92 15.41
N HIS A 75 -2.05 -8.06 16.43
CA HIS A 75 -3.00 -6.96 16.62
C HIS A 75 -2.91 -5.97 15.45
N ASN A 76 -4.03 -5.74 14.79
CA ASN A 76 -4.13 -4.93 13.57
C ASN A 76 -5.43 -4.13 13.54
N MET A 77 -5.57 -3.25 12.55
CA MET A 77 -6.71 -2.32 12.50
C MET A 77 -8.07 -2.99 12.31
N ILE A 78 -8.12 -4.16 11.67
CA ILE A 78 -9.38 -4.88 11.39
C ILE A 78 -9.97 -5.41 12.69
N VAL A 79 -9.16 -6.09 13.50
CA VAL A 79 -9.58 -6.66 14.79
C VAL A 79 -9.54 -5.64 15.95
N GLY A 80 -8.90 -4.50 15.75
CA GLY A 80 -8.82 -3.39 16.71
C GLY A 80 -9.80 -2.26 16.35
N THR A 81 -9.25 -1.15 15.87
CA THR A 81 -9.95 0.13 15.65
C THR A 81 -11.29 -0.02 14.91
N PHE A 82 -11.35 -0.85 13.87
CA PHE A 82 -12.51 -0.92 12.99
C PHE A 82 -13.46 -2.09 13.25
N PHE A 83 -13.11 -3.03 14.15
CA PHE A 83 -13.88 -4.25 14.37
C PHE A 83 -15.38 -3.96 14.59
N ARG A 84 -15.69 -2.93 15.39
CA ARG A 84 -17.06 -2.52 15.75
C ARG A 84 -17.93 -2.05 14.58
N TYR A 85 -17.35 -1.76 13.41
CA TYR A 85 -18.09 -1.25 12.25
C TYR A 85 -18.53 -2.36 11.29
N PHE A 86 -18.15 -3.60 11.57
CA PHE A 86 -18.50 -4.77 10.80
C PHE A 86 -19.33 -5.71 11.70
N GLU A 87 -20.34 -6.36 11.14
CA GLU A 87 -21.17 -7.35 11.85
C GLU A 87 -20.37 -8.61 12.16
N LYS A 88 -19.56 -9.06 11.19
CA LYS A 88 -18.68 -10.22 11.37
C LYS A 88 -17.25 -9.75 11.60
N GLY A 89 -16.71 -8.95 10.67
CA GLY A 89 -15.33 -8.47 10.72
C GLY A 89 -14.29 -9.61 10.78
N GLU A 90 -14.71 -10.83 10.46
CA GLU A 90 -13.91 -12.03 10.66
C GLU A 90 -12.92 -12.18 9.51
N ILE A 91 -11.65 -12.12 9.86
CA ILE A 91 -10.54 -12.51 9.00
C ILE A 91 -9.83 -13.70 9.66
N PRO A 92 -9.17 -14.57 8.88
CA PRO A 92 -8.35 -15.63 9.47
C PRO A 92 -7.29 -15.03 10.38
N ALA A 93 -7.24 -15.40 11.66
CA ALA A 93 -6.10 -15.05 12.52
C ALA A 93 -4.92 -15.97 12.16
N SER A 94 -4.09 -15.54 11.21
CA SER A 94 -3.06 -16.40 10.62
C SER A 94 -1.81 -15.62 10.21
N SER A 95 -0.65 -16.27 10.31
CA SER A 95 0.60 -15.80 9.70
C SER A 95 0.64 -16.00 8.18
N GLN A 96 -0.41 -16.55 7.56
CA GLN A 96 -0.47 -16.73 6.10
C GLN A 96 -1.06 -15.52 5.37
N PHE A 97 -1.61 -14.53 6.09
CA PHE A 97 -2.27 -13.38 5.51
C PHE A 97 -1.80 -12.10 6.20
N PHE A 98 -1.74 -11.01 5.43
CA PHE A 98 -1.50 -9.67 5.96
C PHE A 98 -2.79 -8.88 6.10
N GLU A 99 -2.85 -8.02 7.12
CA GLU A 99 -3.63 -6.79 7.09
C GLU A 99 -2.79 -5.71 6.40
N SER A 100 -3.40 -4.93 5.49
CA SER A 100 -2.78 -3.71 4.97
C SER A 100 -3.53 -2.45 5.38
N SER A 101 -2.77 -1.48 5.88
CA SER A 101 -3.25 -0.17 6.31
C SER A 101 -2.30 0.94 5.86
N ARG A 102 -2.71 2.20 6.05
CA ARG A 102 -1.87 3.39 5.81
C ARG A 102 -1.31 3.50 4.39
N PHE A 103 -2.02 2.97 3.38
CA PHE A 103 -1.69 3.20 1.98
C PHE A 103 -1.68 4.68 1.63
N PHE A 104 -0.57 5.21 1.14
CA PHE A 104 -0.50 6.56 0.60
C PHE A 104 0.44 6.70 -0.60
N VAL A 105 0.14 7.71 -1.40
CA VAL A 105 1.00 8.27 -2.44
C VAL A 105 1.08 9.78 -2.23
N ASP A 106 2.30 10.31 -2.07
CA ASP A 106 2.55 11.75 -2.08
C ASP A 106 2.62 12.22 -3.54
N LYS A 107 1.45 12.62 -4.07
CA LYS A 107 1.32 13.10 -5.45
C LYS A 107 2.22 14.30 -5.77
N ARG A 108 2.52 15.16 -4.78
CA ARG A 108 3.34 16.36 -4.99
C ARG A 108 4.79 15.94 -5.18
N ARG A 109 5.32 15.12 -4.28
CA ARG A 109 6.68 14.57 -4.38
C ARG A 109 6.84 13.70 -5.61
N ALA A 110 5.89 12.80 -5.87
CA ALA A 110 5.88 11.97 -7.06
C ALA A 110 5.93 12.80 -8.34
N ARG A 111 5.12 13.87 -8.45
CA ARG A 111 5.17 14.77 -9.60
C ARG A 111 6.53 15.43 -9.79
N THR A 112 7.15 15.88 -8.69
CA THR A 112 8.45 16.56 -8.73
C THR A 112 9.59 15.61 -9.08
N LEU A 113 9.57 14.38 -8.56
CA LEU A 113 10.69 13.43 -8.65
C LEU A 113 10.58 12.42 -9.79
N LEU A 114 9.35 12.09 -10.20
CA LEU A 114 9.03 11.04 -11.18
C LEU A 114 8.22 11.54 -12.39
N GLY A 115 7.66 12.76 -12.30
CA GLY A 115 6.83 13.35 -13.35
C GLY A 115 5.32 13.11 -13.16
N ASN A 116 4.52 13.78 -13.98
CA ASN A 116 3.06 13.88 -13.81
C ASN A 116 2.30 12.57 -14.07
N GLN A 117 2.85 11.66 -14.90
CA GLN A 117 2.16 10.47 -15.39
C GLN A 117 2.70 9.17 -14.79
N TYR A 118 3.62 9.23 -13.82
CA TYR A 118 4.21 8.04 -13.25
C TYR A 118 3.14 7.18 -12.52
N PRO A 119 2.97 5.88 -12.84
CA PRO A 119 1.86 5.06 -12.37
C PRO A 119 2.04 4.56 -10.92
N LEU A 120 2.47 5.44 -10.01
CA LEU A 120 2.94 5.10 -8.67
C LEU A 120 1.92 4.35 -7.81
N CYS A 121 0.62 4.62 -7.99
CA CYS A 121 -0.44 3.90 -7.29
C CYS A 121 -0.51 2.43 -7.74
N HIS A 122 -0.43 2.17 -9.04
CA HIS A 122 -0.44 0.81 -9.59
C HIS A 122 0.85 0.07 -9.25
N LEU A 123 2.00 0.76 -9.28
CA LEU A 123 3.29 0.20 -8.85
C LEU A 123 3.26 -0.20 -7.37
N LEU A 124 2.62 0.58 -6.50
CA LEU A 124 2.47 0.20 -5.09
C LEU A 124 1.51 -0.98 -4.90
N PHE A 125 0.42 -1.09 -5.68
CA PHE A 125 -0.42 -2.29 -5.69
C PHE A 125 0.34 -3.52 -6.17
N LEU A 126 1.14 -3.39 -7.22
CA LEU A 126 1.98 -4.47 -7.73
C LEU A 126 3.03 -4.90 -6.70
N ALA A 127 3.67 -3.94 -6.02
CA ALA A 127 4.60 -4.20 -4.93
C ALA A 127 3.96 -4.99 -3.79
N MET A 128 2.71 -4.69 -3.43
CA MET A 128 1.96 -5.48 -2.44
C MET A 128 1.81 -6.94 -2.87
N ILE A 129 1.49 -7.20 -4.14
CA ILE A 129 1.41 -8.56 -4.68
C ILE A 129 2.79 -9.23 -4.66
N ASN A 130 3.81 -8.57 -5.20
CA ASN A 130 5.17 -9.12 -5.31
C ASN A 130 5.74 -9.50 -3.95
N TYR A 131 5.64 -8.60 -2.96
CA TYR A 131 6.12 -8.87 -1.60
C TYR A 131 5.36 -10.03 -0.96
N THR A 132 4.03 -10.03 -1.04
CA THR A 132 3.20 -11.08 -0.42
C THR A 132 3.51 -12.45 -1.01
N MET A 133 3.72 -12.53 -2.34
CA MET A 133 4.16 -13.76 -3.01
C MET A 133 5.58 -14.16 -2.61
N ALA A 134 6.54 -13.22 -2.62
CA ALA A 134 7.94 -13.49 -2.30
C ALA A 134 8.16 -13.94 -0.85
N SER A 135 7.33 -13.44 0.08
CA SER A 135 7.34 -13.83 1.49
C SER A 135 6.51 -15.08 1.80
N GLY A 136 5.89 -15.72 0.80
CA GLY A 136 5.13 -16.96 0.97
C GLY A 136 3.74 -16.80 1.59
N HIS A 137 3.20 -15.58 1.64
CA HIS A 137 1.86 -15.28 2.13
C HIS A 137 0.81 -15.49 1.03
N ARG A 138 -0.44 -15.68 1.43
CA ARG A 138 -1.54 -16.11 0.54
C ARG A 138 -2.42 -14.97 0.05
N GLY A 139 -2.37 -13.81 0.71
CA GLY A 139 -3.20 -12.67 0.36
C GLY A 139 -3.20 -11.60 1.43
N ILE A 140 -3.94 -10.54 1.15
CA ILE A 140 -4.03 -9.35 2.01
C ILE A 140 -5.49 -9.04 2.30
N TYR A 141 -5.81 -8.72 3.55
CA TYR A 141 -7.05 -8.10 3.97
C TYR A 141 -6.83 -6.61 4.21
N THR A 142 -7.78 -5.77 3.81
CA THR A 142 -7.69 -4.34 4.02
C THR A 142 -9.05 -3.73 4.31
N ILE A 143 -9.07 -2.65 5.07
CA ILE A 143 -10.23 -1.76 5.18
C ILE A 143 -9.99 -0.53 4.31
N VAL A 144 -10.94 -0.26 3.42
CA VAL A 144 -10.88 0.87 2.49
C VAL A 144 -12.14 1.72 2.54
N SER A 145 -11.98 3.02 2.28
CA SER A 145 -13.11 3.91 1.99
C SER A 145 -13.74 3.59 0.63
N HIS A 146 -14.96 4.06 0.38
CA HIS A 146 -15.60 3.94 -0.94
C HIS A 146 -14.73 4.48 -2.09
N SER A 147 -14.04 5.60 -1.88
CA SER A 147 -13.14 6.20 -2.89
C SER A 147 -11.95 5.29 -3.21
N MET A 148 -11.36 4.66 -2.19
CA MET A 148 -10.25 3.73 -2.40
C MET A 148 -10.73 2.41 -3.01
N LEU A 149 -11.90 1.90 -2.62
CA LEU A 149 -12.51 0.75 -3.28
C LEU A 149 -12.65 0.98 -4.79
N ARG A 150 -13.14 2.15 -5.20
CA ARG A 150 -13.22 2.52 -6.63
C ARG A 150 -11.86 2.55 -7.33
N ILE A 151 -10.79 2.96 -6.64
CA ILE A 151 -9.43 2.96 -7.20
C ILE A 151 -8.94 1.52 -7.39
N LEU A 152 -9.11 0.65 -6.39
CA LEU A 152 -8.77 -0.77 -6.48
C LEU A 152 -9.53 -1.48 -7.60
N THR A 153 -10.86 -1.30 -7.68
CA THR A 153 -11.67 -1.92 -8.74
C THR A 153 -11.22 -1.48 -10.14
N ARG A 154 -10.78 -0.22 -10.30
CA ARG A 154 -10.33 0.32 -11.58
C ARG A 154 -8.89 -0.05 -11.94
N SER A 155 -8.09 -0.54 -10.99
CA SER A 155 -6.72 -0.95 -11.26
C SER A 155 -6.65 -2.29 -12.02
N GLY A 156 -7.76 -3.03 -12.09
CA GLY A 156 -7.79 -4.39 -12.65
C GLY A 156 -7.40 -5.47 -11.65
N TRP A 157 -7.13 -5.13 -10.39
CA TRP A 157 -6.91 -6.12 -9.33
C TRP A 157 -8.25 -6.78 -8.98
N ASN A 158 -8.35 -8.11 -9.09
CA ASN A 158 -9.57 -8.88 -8.83
C ASN A 158 -9.88 -9.00 -7.33
N ILE A 159 -10.18 -7.87 -6.70
CA ILE A 159 -10.50 -7.77 -5.29
C ILE A 159 -11.87 -8.37 -4.97
N THR A 160 -12.06 -8.83 -3.74
CA THR A 160 -13.35 -9.31 -3.24
C THR A 160 -13.76 -8.49 -2.04
N VAL A 161 -14.94 -7.84 -2.11
CA VAL A 161 -15.54 -7.21 -0.93
C VAL A 161 -16.06 -8.33 -0.03
N VAL A 162 -15.47 -8.44 1.17
CA VAL A 162 -15.87 -9.42 2.18
C VAL A 162 -17.09 -8.91 2.92
N GLU A 163 -17.04 -7.65 3.34
CA GLU A 163 -18.08 -7.04 4.14
C GLU A 163 -18.12 -5.52 3.96
N ARG A 164 -19.31 -4.93 4.05
CA ARG A 164 -19.52 -3.48 4.11
C ARG A 164 -19.87 -3.09 5.53
N GLY A 165 -19.20 -2.07 6.03
CA GLY A 165 -19.48 -1.42 7.30
C GLY A 165 -19.80 0.06 7.14
N VAL A 166 -20.18 0.70 8.25
CA VAL A 166 -20.43 2.15 8.32
C VAL A 166 -19.60 2.74 9.44
N SER A 167 -18.74 3.71 9.11
CA SER A 167 -17.85 4.36 10.08
C SER A 167 -18.57 5.33 11.01
N GLU A 168 -17.87 5.86 12.02
CA GLU A 168 -18.38 6.86 12.95
C GLU A 168 -18.87 8.15 12.27
N LYS A 169 -18.41 8.43 11.04
CA LYS A 169 -18.83 9.58 10.24
C LYS A 169 -20.00 9.26 9.30
N ALA A 170 -20.69 8.15 9.51
CA ALA A 170 -21.74 7.64 8.63
C ALA A 170 -21.28 7.46 7.17
N GLN A 171 -20.02 7.06 6.98
CA GLN A 171 -19.45 6.79 5.67
C GLN A 171 -19.24 5.30 5.47
N ASP A 172 -19.50 4.83 4.24
CA ASP A 172 -19.23 3.45 3.89
C ASP A 172 -17.73 3.13 3.93
N ILE A 173 -17.41 2.05 4.63
CA ILE A 173 -16.10 1.40 4.62
C ILE A 173 -16.27 -0.07 4.24
N TYR A 174 -15.22 -0.65 3.69
CA TYR A 174 -15.29 -1.99 3.12
C TYR A 174 -14.10 -2.80 3.60
N LEU A 175 -14.38 -3.97 4.17
CA LEU A 175 -13.39 -5.02 4.37
C LEU A 175 -13.25 -5.77 3.05
N VAL A 176 -12.02 -5.81 2.53
CA VAL A 176 -11.72 -6.32 1.19
C VAL A 176 -10.58 -7.32 1.27
N TYR A 177 -10.74 -8.43 0.56
CA TYR A 177 -9.68 -9.39 0.30
C TYR A 177 -9.00 -9.07 -1.03
N LEU A 178 -7.67 -8.98 -1.01
CA LEU A 178 -6.81 -8.71 -2.15
C LEU A 178 -6.00 -9.99 -2.46
N PRO A 179 -6.34 -10.72 -3.54
CA PRO A 179 -5.59 -11.92 -3.91
C PRO A 179 -4.20 -11.57 -4.45
N THR A 180 -3.18 -12.26 -3.98
CA THR A 180 -1.78 -12.06 -4.40
C THR A 180 -1.27 -13.29 -5.11
N ASP A 181 -1.63 -13.40 -6.39
CA ASP A 181 -1.27 -14.52 -7.26
C ASP A 181 -0.72 -13.99 -8.61
N ALA A 182 -0.12 -14.91 -9.38
CA ALA A 182 0.48 -14.58 -10.67
C ALA A 182 -0.52 -14.00 -11.69
N ALA A 183 -1.82 -14.33 -11.58
CA ALA A 183 -2.82 -13.78 -12.47
C ALA A 183 -3.08 -12.30 -12.16
N ASN A 184 -3.23 -11.94 -10.88
CA ASN A 184 -3.39 -10.54 -10.47
C ASN A 184 -2.11 -9.72 -10.66
N GLN A 185 -0.93 -10.32 -10.46
CA GLN A 185 0.35 -9.70 -10.81
C GLN A 185 0.38 -9.29 -12.29
N ARG A 186 0.03 -10.23 -13.19
CA ARG A 186 -0.01 -9.97 -14.64
C ARG A 186 -0.99 -8.87 -15.02
N LEU A 187 -2.20 -8.87 -14.46
CA LEU A 187 -3.21 -7.84 -14.73
C LEU A 187 -2.71 -6.44 -14.36
N LEU A 188 -2.01 -6.30 -13.23
CA LEU A 188 -1.41 -5.02 -12.85
C LEU A 188 -0.23 -4.63 -13.74
N ILE A 189 0.62 -5.59 -14.14
CA ILE A 189 1.72 -5.33 -15.08
C ILE A 189 1.19 -4.84 -16.43
N GLU A 190 0.20 -5.53 -17.00
CA GLU A 190 -0.47 -5.12 -18.23
C GLU A 190 -1.05 -3.71 -18.10
N ARG A 191 -1.70 -3.42 -16.96
CA ARG A 191 -2.25 -2.09 -16.68
C ARG A 191 -1.18 -1.01 -16.57
N ILE A 192 -0.05 -1.28 -15.93
CA ILE A 192 1.08 -0.36 -15.79
C ILE A 192 1.68 -0.05 -17.16
N ASN A 193 1.91 -1.09 -17.97
CA ASN A 193 2.55 -0.97 -19.28
C ASN A 193 1.66 -0.38 -20.38
N GLN A 194 0.34 -0.27 -20.16
CA GLN A 194 -0.57 0.43 -21.08
C GLN A 194 -0.25 1.92 -21.22
N ASP A 195 0.10 2.57 -20.10
CA ASP A 195 0.32 4.03 -20.08
C ASP A 195 1.80 4.36 -20.35
N GLN A 196 2.73 3.57 -19.79
CA GLN A 196 4.17 3.73 -19.95
C GLN A 196 4.85 2.37 -19.89
N PRO A 197 5.62 1.95 -20.92
CA PRO A 197 6.27 0.65 -20.91
C PRO A 197 7.44 0.62 -19.91
N PHE A 198 7.43 -0.36 -19.02
CA PHE A 198 8.53 -0.74 -18.16
C PHE A 198 8.99 -2.16 -18.49
N ASP A 199 10.21 -2.49 -18.06
CA ASP A 199 10.74 -3.84 -18.15
C ASP A 199 9.89 -4.81 -17.29
N GLU A 200 9.36 -5.86 -17.91
CA GLU A 200 8.46 -6.80 -17.23
C GLU A 200 9.17 -7.62 -16.16
N GLU A 201 10.44 -7.97 -16.36
CA GLU A 201 11.23 -8.73 -15.38
C GLU A 201 11.41 -7.90 -14.10
N ALA A 202 11.74 -6.61 -14.24
CA ALA A 202 11.80 -5.66 -13.13
C ALA A 202 10.45 -5.45 -12.42
N LEU A 203 9.33 -5.52 -13.16
CA LEU A 203 7.99 -5.44 -12.57
C LEU A 203 7.58 -6.71 -11.82
N GLN A 204 8.11 -7.88 -12.20
CA GLN A 204 7.82 -9.16 -11.54
C GLN A 204 8.69 -9.40 -10.30
N SER A 205 9.82 -8.69 -10.18
CA SER A 205 10.79 -8.91 -9.10
C SER A 205 10.34 -8.34 -7.75
N TRP A 206 10.91 -8.92 -6.69
CA TRP A 206 10.93 -8.32 -5.36
C TRP A 206 12.37 -8.27 -4.83
N PRO A 207 12.89 -7.11 -4.35
CA PRO A 207 12.27 -5.78 -4.40
C PRO A 207 11.95 -5.30 -5.82
N LEU A 208 11.03 -4.35 -5.95
CA LEU A 208 10.67 -3.75 -7.24
C LEU A 208 11.63 -2.59 -7.52
N VAL A 209 12.47 -2.70 -8.55
CA VAL A 209 13.50 -1.69 -8.86
C VAL A 209 13.40 -1.24 -10.31
N LEU A 210 13.06 0.02 -10.54
CA LEU A 210 12.94 0.64 -11.86
C LEU A 210 14.07 1.63 -12.10
N LYS A 211 14.91 1.32 -13.10
CA LYS A 211 16.03 2.18 -13.51
C LYS A 211 15.52 3.40 -14.29
N ALA A 212 16.31 4.47 -14.31
CA ALA A 212 15.92 5.73 -14.93
C ALA A 212 15.72 5.64 -16.46
N ASP A 213 16.26 4.59 -17.10
CA ASP A 213 16.36 4.46 -18.56
C ASP A 213 15.54 3.31 -19.17
N THR A 214 14.62 2.68 -18.44
CA THR A 214 13.71 1.65 -19.05
C THR A 214 12.58 2.26 -19.88
N LEU A 215 12.78 3.45 -20.46
CA LEU A 215 12.05 3.83 -21.67
C LEU A 215 12.53 2.86 -22.76
N SER A 216 11.78 1.78 -22.95
CA SER A 216 11.98 0.91 -24.11
C SER A 216 12.04 1.81 -25.35
N PRO A 217 13.10 1.74 -26.19
CA PRO A 217 13.12 2.50 -27.42
C PRO A 217 11.92 2.05 -28.25
N GLN A 218 10.94 2.94 -28.39
CA GLN A 218 9.85 2.75 -29.35
C GLN A 218 10.50 2.53 -30.71
N SER A 219 10.29 1.35 -31.27
CA SER A 219 10.66 0.97 -32.63
C SER A 219 10.19 2.08 -33.59
N ALA A 220 11.17 2.68 -34.28
CA ALA A 220 10.96 3.54 -35.43
C ALA A 220 10.25 2.80 -36.57
#